data_AF-A0A943PZ93-F1
#
_entry.id   AF-A0A943PZ93-F1
#
_cell.length_a   1.000
_cell.length_b   1.000
_cell.length_c   1.000
_cell.angle_alpha   90.00
_cell.angle_beta   90.00
_cell.angle_gamma   90.00
#
_symmetry.space_group_name_H-M   'P 1'
#
loop_
_entity.id
_entity.type
_entity.pdbx_description
1 polymer ?
#
loop_
_entity_poly.entity_id
_entity_poly.type
_entity_poly.pdbx_seq_one_letter_code
_entity_poly.pdbx_strand_id
1 'polypeptide(L)'
;MIALPLSDTVYQKRLSNGSIALMKNNVFSTFKRDLFCLIKKDGSVITKSTQNSLPGNNEKFKFHYSVKQVLNSYGQKIKLMKRSVLYRLQDGKIEETAKKVSVPGGPSELIVCSAAGRISEFPATTLGGRIHPAVATKSELPNGDVIYREYYPYS
;
A
#
# COMPACT_ATOMS: atom_id res chain seq x y z
N MET A 1 -35.13 -25.61 -7.22
CA MET A 1 -34.46 -24.74 -6.24
C MET A 1 -33.20 -24.21 -6.90
N ILE A 2 -33.20 -22.93 -7.28
CA ILE A 2 -32.02 -22.26 -7.86
C ILE A 2 -31.16 -21.80 -6.68
N ALA A 3 -29.85 -22.09 -6.71
CA ALA A 3 -28.87 -21.37 -5.91
C ALA A 3 -27.61 -21.12 -6.76
N LEU A 4 -27.35 -19.83 -6.92
CA LEU A 4 -26.44 -19.08 -7.80
C LEU A 4 -24.95 -19.45 -7.76
N PRO A 5 -24.17 -19.03 -8.79
CA PRO A 5 -22.75 -19.38 -8.94
C PRO A 5 -21.91 -18.65 -7.89
N LEU A 6 -21.16 -19.38 -7.07
CA LEU A 6 -20.22 -18.78 -6.13
C LEU A 6 -18.92 -18.49 -6.88
N SER A 7 -18.87 -17.29 -7.46
CA SER A 7 -17.74 -16.70 -8.17
C SER A 7 -16.38 -17.08 -7.56
N ASP A 8 -15.56 -17.82 -8.30
CA ASP A 8 -14.12 -17.86 -8.11
C ASP A 8 -13.60 -16.45 -8.40
N THR A 9 -13.57 -15.57 -7.39
CA THR A 9 -12.97 -14.25 -7.53
C THR A 9 -11.47 -14.44 -7.68
N VAL A 10 -11.02 -14.61 -8.93
CA VAL A 10 -9.60 -14.68 -9.24
C VAL A 10 -9.05 -13.27 -9.12
N TYR A 11 -8.33 -13.01 -8.03
CA TYR A 11 -7.60 -11.75 -7.91
C TYR A 11 -6.40 -11.82 -8.85
N GLN A 12 -6.46 -11.03 -9.92
CA GLN A 12 -5.41 -10.92 -10.91
C GLN A 12 -4.70 -9.57 -10.80
N LYS A 13 -3.37 -9.59 -10.76
CA LYS A 13 -2.55 -8.37 -10.90
C LYS A 13 -1.51 -8.56 -11.99
N ARG A 14 -1.52 -7.68 -12.99
CA ARG A 14 -0.44 -7.57 -13.98
C ARG A 14 0.71 -6.78 -13.38
N LEU A 15 1.92 -7.30 -13.52
CA LEU A 15 3.16 -6.68 -13.05
C LEU A 15 3.85 -5.93 -14.20
N SER A 16 4.64 -4.91 -13.87
CA SER A 16 5.36 -4.09 -14.86
C SER A 16 6.35 -4.88 -15.72
N ASN A 17 6.80 -6.05 -15.24
CA ASN A 17 7.67 -6.97 -15.97
C ASN A 17 6.89 -7.91 -16.93
N GLY A 18 5.59 -7.70 -17.12
CA GLY A 18 4.73 -8.52 -17.98
C GLY A 18 4.24 -9.83 -17.34
N SER A 19 4.60 -10.11 -16.10
CA SER A 19 4.12 -11.29 -15.36
C SER A 19 2.71 -11.04 -14.79
N ILE A 20 1.97 -12.12 -14.54
CA ILE A 20 0.62 -12.09 -13.99
C ILE A 20 0.61 -12.87 -12.68
N ALA A 21 0.22 -12.20 -11.59
CA ALA A 21 -0.07 -12.87 -10.33
C ALA A 21 -1.56 -13.20 -10.25
N LEU A 22 -1.88 -14.45 -9.97
CA LEU A 22 -3.24 -14.97 -9.81
C LEU A 22 -3.40 -15.57 -8.41
N MET A 23 -4.47 -15.18 -7.71
CA MET A 23 -4.93 -15.86 -6.51
C MET A 23 -6.11 -16.75 -6.85
N LYS A 24 -5.99 -18.05 -6.59
CA LYS A 24 -7.08 -19.02 -6.69
C LYS A 24 -7.45 -19.46 -5.28
N ASN A 25 -8.59 -18.97 -4.80
CA ASN A 25 -9.14 -19.41 -3.53
C ASN A 25 -9.69 -20.83 -3.72
N ASN A 26 -9.26 -21.81 -2.92
CA ASN A 26 -9.75 -23.17 -3.04
C ASN A 26 -10.71 -23.45 -1.88
N VAL A 27 -12.02 -23.47 -2.18
CA VAL A 27 -13.09 -23.52 -1.16
C VAL A 27 -13.32 -24.95 -0.62
N PHE A 28 -12.61 -25.97 -1.12
CA PHE A 28 -12.84 -27.37 -0.73
C PHE A 28 -11.71 -27.95 0.12
N SER A 29 -11.74 -27.69 1.42
CA SER A 29 -11.49 -28.68 2.49
C SER A 29 -11.59 -28.00 3.86
N THR A 30 -11.66 -28.81 4.93
CA THR A 30 -11.59 -28.42 6.35
C THR A 30 -10.41 -27.49 6.69
N PHE A 31 -9.45 -27.32 5.77
CA PHE A 31 -8.37 -26.34 5.81
C PHE A 31 -8.45 -25.43 4.58
N LYS A 32 -8.81 -24.15 4.77
CA LYS A 32 -8.76 -23.15 3.69
C LYS A 32 -7.31 -22.97 3.24
N ARG A 33 -6.99 -23.32 1.99
CA ARG A 33 -5.67 -23.12 1.40
C ARG A 33 -5.77 -22.07 0.30
N ASP A 34 -5.01 -20.98 0.45
CA ASP A 34 -4.86 -20.02 -0.64
C ASP A 34 -3.77 -20.52 -1.59
N LEU A 35 -4.10 -20.60 -2.86
CA LEU A 35 -3.19 -20.95 -3.94
C LEU A 35 -2.81 -19.69 -4.72
N PHE A 36 -1.51 -19.42 -4.82
CA PHE A 36 -0.98 -18.30 -5.60
C PHE A 36 -0.20 -18.83 -6.79
N CYS A 37 -0.48 -18.29 -7.97
CA CYS A 37 0.25 -18.58 -9.20
C CYS A 37 0.89 -17.29 -9.73
N LEU A 38 2.19 -17.34 -10.00
CA LEU A 38 2.89 -16.31 -10.77
C LEU A 38 3.16 -16.88 -12.15
N ILE A 39 2.52 -16.31 -13.17
CA ILE A 39 2.77 -16.59 -14.58
C ILE A 39 3.78 -15.56 -15.07
N LYS A 40 4.98 -15.99 -15.40
CA LYS A 40 6.02 -15.09 -15.95
C LYS A 40 5.72 -14.75 -17.41
N LYS A 41 6.38 -13.70 -17.92
CA LYS A 41 6.27 -13.27 -19.32
C LYS A 41 6.66 -14.37 -20.32
N ASP A 42 7.58 -15.25 -19.92
CA ASP A 42 8.04 -16.41 -20.71
C ASP A 42 7.05 -17.60 -20.65
N GLY A 43 5.91 -17.46 -19.97
CA GLY A 43 4.91 -18.51 -19.79
C GLY A 43 5.21 -19.48 -18.66
N SER A 44 6.37 -19.39 -18.00
CA SER A 44 6.69 -20.26 -16.86
C SER A 44 5.80 -19.93 -15.65
N VAL A 45 5.35 -20.97 -14.95
CA VAL A 45 4.40 -20.84 -13.83
C VAL A 45 5.08 -21.26 -12.53
N ILE A 46 5.00 -20.38 -11.53
CA ILE A 46 5.40 -20.71 -10.15
C ILE A 46 4.14 -20.76 -9.31
N THR A 47 3.84 -21.93 -8.75
CA THR A 47 2.70 -22.14 -7.86
C THR A 47 3.17 -22.30 -6.43
N LYS A 48 2.55 -21.57 -5.50
CA LYS A 48 2.74 -21.75 -4.06
C LYS A 48 1.40 -21.93 -3.38
N SER A 49 1.31 -22.95 -2.53
CA SER A 49 0.15 -23.19 -1.66
C SER A 49 0.48 -22.78 -0.23
N THR A 50 -0.51 -22.25 0.46
CA THR A 50 -0.40 -21.94 1.89
C THR A 50 -1.38 -22.78 2.68
N GLN A 51 -0.98 -23.22 3.88
CA GLN A 51 -1.86 -23.94 4.79
C GLN A 51 -2.24 -23.00 5.93
N ASN A 52 -3.51 -22.59 5.97
CA ASN A 52 -4.02 -21.82 7.10
C ASN A 52 -4.30 -22.79 8.26
N SER A 53 -3.36 -22.93 9.19
CA SER A 53 -3.63 -23.57 10.48
C SER A 53 -4.34 -22.58 11.42
N LEU A 54 -5.59 -22.95 11.73
CA LEU A 54 -6.49 -22.50 12.81
C LEU A 54 -6.88 -20.99 12.93
N PRO A 55 -8.15 -20.72 13.35
CA PRO A 55 -8.76 -19.41 13.35
C PRO A 55 -8.44 -18.70 14.67
N GLY A 56 -7.77 -17.55 14.62
CA GLY A 56 -7.49 -16.80 15.86
C GLY A 56 -6.53 -15.64 15.70
N ASN A 57 -5.67 -15.66 14.69
CA ASN A 57 -4.74 -14.57 14.43
C ASN A 57 -5.08 -13.89 13.09
N ASN A 58 -5.77 -12.75 13.20
CA ASN A 58 -6.02 -11.71 12.20
C ASN A 58 -5.47 -12.05 10.80
N GLU A 59 -6.36 -12.45 9.89
CA GLU A 59 -6.05 -12.86 8.50
C GLU A 59 -5.15 -11.86 7.75
N LYS A 60 -5.23 -10.56 8.10
CA LYS A 60 -4.35 -9.50 7.57
C LYS A 60 -2.86 -9.68 7.90
N PHE A 61 -2.52 -10.32 9.02
CA PHE A 61 -1.14 -10.49 9.48
C PHE A 61 -0.44 -11.70 8.85
N LYS A 62 -1.16 -12.79 8.56
CA LYS A 62 -0.57 -14.00 7.93
C LYS A 62 -0.23 -13.77 6.46
N PHE A 63 -1.11 -13.12 5.69
CA PHE A 63 -0.82 -12.72 4.30
C PHE A 63 0.38 -11.77 4.21
N HIS A 64 0.49 -10.83 5.16
CA HIS A 64 1.63 -9.92 5.24
C HIS A 64 2.96 -10.67 5.41
N TYR A 65 3.01 -11.71 6.25
CA TYR A 65 4.24 -12.46 6.52
C TYR A 65 4.71 -13.29 5.32
N SER A 66 3.80 -13.96 4.62
CA SER A 66 4.15 -14.75 3.42
C SER A 66 4.62 -13.86 2.26
N VAL A 67 3.95 -12.73 2.01
CA VAL A 67 4.38 -11.75 1.02
C VAL A 67 5.72 -11.13 1.41
N LYS A 68 5.94 -10.87 2.71
CA LYS A 68 7.21 -10.35 3.24
C LYS A 68 8.35 -11.32 3.01
N GLN A 69 8.15 -12.61 3.27
CA GLN A 69 9.17 -13.64 3.03
C GLN A 69 9.54 -13.75 1.55
N VAL A 70 8.55 -13.75 0.66
CA VAL A 70 8.79 -13.81 -0.79
C VAL A 70 9.55 -12.57 -1.27
N LEU A 71 9.10 -11.37 -0.90
CA LEU A 71 9.77 -10.13 -1.30
C LEU A 71 11.21 -10.08 -0.75
N ASN A 72 11.42 -10.45 0.52
CA ASN A 72 12.75 -10.51 1.12
C ASN A 72 13.68 -11.47 0.36
N SER A 73 13.17 -12.62 -0.10
CA SER A 73 13.96 -13.58 -0.90
C SER A 73 14.39 -13.03 -2.27
N TYR A 74 13.71 -12.00 -2.78
CA TYR A 74 14.06 -11.28 -4.00
C TYR A 74 14.75 -9.93 -3.73
N GLY A 75 15.20 -9.67 -2.48
CA GLY A 75 15.83 -8.41 -2.10
C GLY A 75 14.88 -7.20 -2.05
N GLN A 76 13.56 -7.43 -2.10
CA GLN A 76 12.53 -6.40 -2.06
C GLN A 76 11.93 -6.30 -0.66
N LYS A 77 11.64 -5.08 -0.19
CA LYS A 77 10.97 -4.87 1.11
C LYS A 77 9.55 -4.36 0.92
N ILE A 78 8.60 -4.85 1.73
CA ILE A 78 7.24 -4.29 1.76
C ILE A 78 7.31 -2.83 2.21
N LYS A 79 6.73 -1.94 1.39
CA LYS A 79 6.51 -0.53 1.75
C LYS A 79 5.08 -0.38 2.26
N LEU A 80 4.92 0.08 3.49
CA LEU A 80 3.65 0.50 4.05
C LEU A 80 3.38 1.94 3.61
N MET A 81 2.27 2.15 2.91
CA MET A 81 1.87 3.46 2.40
C MET A 81 0.56 3.89 3.05
N LYS A 82 0.53 5.12 3.56
CA LYS A 82 -0.69 5.81 4.00
C LYS A 82 -0.84 7.12 3.22
N ARG A 83 -2.07 7.50 2.90
CA ARG A 83 -2.39 8.73 2.20
C ARG A 83 -3.53 9.45 2.92
N SER A 84 -3.48 10.77 2.95
CA SER A 84 -4.53 11.66 3.43
C SER A 84 -4.62 12.86 2.49
N VAL A 85 -5.84 13.35 2.24
CA VAL A 85 -6.10 14.44 1.31
C VAL A 85 -7.07 15.40 2.00
N LEU A 86 -6.78 16.70 1.94
CA LEU A 86 -7.65 17.78 2.38
C LEU A 86 -8.26 18.45 1.16
N TYR A 87 -9.56 18.64 1.22
CA TYR A 87 -10.35 19.30 0.19
C TYR A 87 -10.90 20.61 0.73
N ARG A 88 -10.93 21.63 -0.12
CA ARG A 88 -11.60 22.89 0.15
C ARG A 88 -13.12 22.66 0.12
N LEU A 89 -13.82 23.08 1.16
CA LEU A 89 -15.26 22.86 1.28
C LEU A 89 -16.09 23.57 0.21
N GLN A 90 -15.61 24.71 -0.29
CA GLN A 90 -16.36 25.59 -1.20
C GLN A 90 -16.46 25.04 -2.63
N ASP A 91 -15.37 24.49 -3.17
CA ASP A 91 -15.26 24.08 -4.58
C ASP A 91 -14.75 22.64 -4.76
N GLY A 92 -14.49 21.92 -3.66
CA GLY A 92 -13.99 20.55 -3.67
C GLY A 92 -12.55 20.41 -4.21
N LYS A 93 -11.81 21.51 -4.40
CA LYS A 93 -10.42 21.45 -4.86
C LYS A 93 -9.51 20.90 -3.77
N ILE A 94 -8.45 20.22 -4.19
CA ILE A 94 -7.45 19.68 -3.26
C ILE A 94 -6.60 20.83 -2.73
N GLU A 95 -6.59 21.02 -1.41
CA GLU A 95 -5.72 22.00 -0.75
C GLU A 95 -4.42 21.37 -0.27
N GLU A 96 -4.45 20.10 0.11
CA GLU A 96 -3.28 19.41 0.63
C GLU A 96 -3.38 17.91 0.37
N THR A 97 -2.27 17.28 -0.01
CA THR A 97 -2.13 15.83 -0.05
C THR A 97 -0.91 15.42 0.77
N ALA A 98 -1.13 14.55 1.75
CA ALA A 98 -0.06 13.96 2.55
C ALA A 98 0.07 12.46 2.26
N LYS A 99 1.31 11.98 2.21
CA LYS A 99 1.66 10.59 1.94
C LYS A 99 2.80 10.18 2.87
N LYS A 100 2.57 9.12 3.64
CA LYS A 100 3.61 8.45 4.43
C LYS A 100 3.98 7.12 3.80
N VAL A 101 5.26 6.90 3.55
CA VAL A 101 5.82 5.62 3.10
C VAL A 101 6.80 5.15 4.16
N SER A 102 6.67 3.91 4.62
CA SER A 102 7.59 3.33 5.61
C SER A 102 7.97 1.91 5.22
N VAL A 103 9.21 1.55 5.49
CA VAL A 103 9.72 0.19 5.36
C VAL A 103 9.89 -0.37 6.77
N PRO A 104 9.28 -1.51 7.13
CA PRO A 104 9.48 -2.10 8.46
C PRO A 104 10.97 -2.36 8.74
N GLY A 105 11.52 -1.76 9.80
CA GLY A 105 12.95 -1.84 10.15
C GLY A 105 13.85 -1.13 9.13
N GLY A 106 13.39 -0.03 8.57
CA GLY A 106 14.06 0.70 7.50
C GLY A 106 13.57 2.13 7.41
N PRO A 107 13.72 2.80 6.26
CA PRO A 107 13.41 4.21 6.16
C PRO A 107 11.91 4.50 6.19
N SER A 108 11.55 5.65 6.76
CA SER A 108 10.22 6.24 6.73
C SER A 108 10.29 7.65 6.17
N GLU A 109 9.31 7.99 5.35
CA GLU A 109 9.20 9.28 4.69
C GLU A 109 7.76 9.78 4.78
N LEU A 110 7.56 11.02 5.21
CA LEU A 110 6.30 11.74 5.14
C LEU A 110 6.48 12.94 4.21
N ILE A 111 5.66 12.99 3.16
CA ILE A 111 5.61 14.10 2.21
C ILE A 111 4.23 14.72 2.30
N VAL A 112 4.18 16.05 2.41
CA VAL A 112 2.96 16.85 2.41
C VAL A 112 3.08 17.88 1.31
N CYS A 113 2.18 17.83 0.32
CA CYS A 113 2.09 18.82 -0.74
C CYS A 113 0.88 19.70 -0.45
N SER A 114 1.10 21.00 -0.34
CA SER A 114 0.10 22.04 -0.10
C SER A 114 -0.06 22.90 -1.35
N ALA A 115 -1.29 23.09 -1.81
CA ALA A 115 -1.57 23.88 -3.00
C ALA A 115 -1.33 25.38 -2.75
N ALA A 116 -0.85 26.09 -3.78
CA ALA A 116 -0.74 27.53 -3.79
C ALA A 116 -2.10 28.20 -3.49
N GLY A 117 -2.11 29.22 -2.62
CA GLY A 117 -3.35 29.96 -2.29
C GLY A 117 -4.42 29.12 -1.59
N ARG A 118 -4.02 28.04 -0.90
CA ARG A 118 -4.89 27.32 0.04
C ARG A 118 -5.24 28.19 1.24
N ILE A 119 -6.35 27.87 1.91
CA ILE A 119 -6.83 28.65 3.07
C ILE A 119 -6.01 28.34 4.33
N SER A 120 -5.60 27.08 4.52
CA SER A 120 -4.82 26.68 5.69
C SER A 120 -3.37 27.15 5.62
N GLU A 121 -2.87 27.80 6.66
CA GLU A 121 -1.46 28.23 6.73
C GLU A 121 -0.52 27.05 7.03
N PHE A 122 -0.95 26.09 7.85
CA PHE A 122 -0.15 24.94 8.30
C PHE A 122 -0.62 23.60 7.71
N PRO A 123 0.23 22.56 7.67
CA PRO A 123 -0.18 21.21 7.30
C PRO A 123 -1.38 20.72 8.13
N ALA A 124 -2.50 20.41 7.48
CA ALA A 124 -3.78 20.22 8.17
C ALA A 124 -4.44 18.85 7.90
N THR A 125 -3.92 18.05 6.98
CA THR A 125 -4.36 16.64 6.86
C THR A 125 -4.00 15.85 8.12
N THR A 126 -4.72 14.75 8.39
CA THR A 126 -4.43 13.86 9.55
C THR A 126 -3.00 13.31 9.54
N LEU A 127 -2.38 13.20 8.36
CA LEU A 127 -0.96 12.87 8.22
C LEU A 127 -0.07 14.11 8.23
N GLY A 128 -0.47 15.20 7.58
CA GLY A 128 0.30 16.44 7.50
C GLY A 128 0.52 17.10 8.84
N GLY A 129 -0.48 17.11 9.72
CA GLY A 129 -0.36 17.63 11.08
C GLY A 129 0.59 16.83 11.99
N ARG A 130 1.13 15.69 11.51
CA ARG A 130 2.13 14.90 12.24
C ARG A 130 3.56 15.22 11.84
N ILE A 131 3.75 16.14 10.89
CA ILE A 131 5.07 16.49 10.41
C ILE A 131 5.86 17.20 11.52
N HIS A 132 7.09 16.76 11.78
CA HIS A 132 7.88 17.38 12.83
C HIS A 132 8.55 18.67 12.31
N PRO A 133 8.21 19.86 12.83
CA PRO A 133 8.64 21.13 12.26
C PRO A 133 10.16 21.34 12.27
N ALA A 134 10.87 20.75 13.25
CA ALA A 134 12.33 20.85 13.33
C ALA A 134 13.11 19.90 12.40
N VAL A 135 12.43 18.90 11.81
CA VAL A 135 13.07 17.86 10.97
C VAL A 135 12.67 18.02 9.51
N ALA A 136 11.46 18.54 9.28
CA ALA A 136 10.92 18.67 7.94
C ALA A 136 11.62 19.75 7.13
N THR A 137 11.98 19.43 5.90
CA THR A 137 12.40 20.42 4.91
C THR A 137 11.15 21.00 4.24
N LYS A 138 11.15 22.33 4.04
CA LYS A 138 10.13 23.06 3.28
C LYS A 138 10.75 23.49 1.95
N SER A 139 10.03 23.28 0.85
CA SER A 139 10.40 23.80 -0.47
C SER A 139 9.18 24.33 -1.20
N GLU A 140 9.33 25.45 -1.89
CA GLU A 140 8.27 26.05 -2.70
C GLU A 140 8.53 25.77 -4.17
N LEU A 141 7.49 25.35 -4.89
CA LEU A 141 7.53 25.05 -6.31
C LEU A 141 7.26 26.32 -7.14
N PRO A 142 7.65 26.35 -8.43
CA PRO A 142 7.41 27.52 -9.28
C PRO A 142 5.94 27.92 -9.45
N ASN A 143 5.01 26.99 -9.23
CA ASN A 143 3.57 27.23 -9.26
C ASN A 143 3.01 27.78 -7.93
N GLY A 144 3.86 28.00 -6.92
CA GLY A 144 3.49 28.45 -5.58
C GLY A 144 3.08 27.34 -4.61
N ASP A 145 3.08 26.07 -5.04
CA ASP A 145 2.80 24.95 -4.13
C ASP A 145 3.94 24.77 -3.14
N VAL A 146 3.61 24.35 -1.93
CA VAL A 146 4.59 24.11 -0.86
C VAL A 146 4.69 22.61 -0.58
N ILE A 147 5.90 22.07 -0.63
CA ILE A 147 6.19 20.70 -0.21
C ILE A 147 6.90 20.74 1.13
N TYR A 148 6.36 19.97 2.08
CA TYR A 148 7.06 19.61 3.31
C TYR A 148 7.49 18.15 3.24
N ARG A 149 8.74 17.87 3.59
CA ARG A 149 9.30 16.51 3.53
C ARG A 149 10.05 16.19 4.80
N GLU A 150 9.68 15.09 5.41
CA GLU A 150 10.31 14.53 6.60
C GLU A 150 10.80 13.12 6.27
N TYR A 151 12.07 12.83 6.55
CA TYR A 151 12.71 11.55 6.22
C TYR A 151 13.53 11.03 7.40
N TYR A 152 13.26 9.78 7.77
CA TYR A 152 13.99 9.03 8.77
C TYR A 152 14.64 7.81 8.10
N PRO A 153 15.97 7.67 8.10
CA PRO A 153 16.65 6.54 7.46
C PRO A 153 16.43 5.21 8.22
N TYR A 154 16.15 5.28 9.51
CA TYR A 154 15.91 4.14 10.39
C TYR A 154 14.66 4.44 11.23
N SER A 155 13.58 3.67 11.03
CA SER A 155 12.29 3.82 11.72
C SER A 155 11.73 2.51 12.22
#